data_AF-A0A1Z4F2A2-F1
#
_entry.id   AF-A0A1Z4F2A2-F1
#
_cell.length_a   1.000
_cell.length_b   1.000
_cell.length_c   1.000
_cell.angle_alpha   90.00
_cell.angle_beta   90.00
_cell.angle_gamma   90.00
#
_symmetry.space_group_name_H-M   'P 1'
#
loop_
_entity.id
_entity.type
_entity.pdbx_description
1 polymer ?
#
loop_
_entity_poly.entity_id
_entity_poly.type
_entity_poly.pdbx_seq_one_letter_code
_entity_poly.pdbx_strand_id
1 'polypeptide(L)' 'MVDQHAALADFRITRHQCLQPHYARTLDCWADNLVAHKDEAISLQSQEVYDRYIKYLTGCADAFREGWIDVVQFTCEK' A
#
# COMPACT_ATOMS: atom_id res chain seq x y z
N MET A 1 -9.18 -11.21 13.19
CA MET A 1 -7.81 -11.18 13.76
C MET A 1 -7.53 -9.84 14.45
N VAL A 2 -7.55 -8.68 13.75
CA VAL A 2 -7.25 -7.37 14.39
C VAL A 2 -8.21 -7.05 15.53
N ASP A 3 -9.53 -7.17 15.32
CA ASP A 3 -10.54 -6.96 16.36
C ASP A 3 -10.34 -7.83 17.61
N GLN A 4 -9.93 -9.08 17.40
CA GLN A 4 -9.65 -10.02 18.49
C GLN A 4 -8.42 -9.58 19.29
N HIS A 5 -7.33 -9.20 18.62
CA HIS A 5 -6.13 -8.72 19.31
C HIS A 5 -6.36 -7.39 20.02
N ALA A 6 -7.14 -6.48 19.44
CA ALA A 6 -7.50 -5.22 20.10
C ALA A 6 -8.31 -5.49 21.37
N ALA A 7 -9.34 -6.35 21.30
CA ALA A 7 -10.14 -6.71 22.46
C ALA A 7 -9.32 -7.41 23.57
N LEU A 8 -8.39 -8.30 23.20
CA LEU A 8 -7.47 -8.94 24.16
C LEU A 8 -6.52 -7.95 24.84
N ALA A 9 -6.29 -6.79 24.23
CA ALA A 9 -5.47 -5.71 24.75
C ALA A 9 -6.29 -4.61 25.45
N ASP A 10 -7.55 -4.89 25.82
CA ASP A 10 -8.49 -3.95 26.44
C ASP A 10 -8.79 -2.70 25.57
N PHE A 11 -8.81 -2.85 24.25
CA PHE A 11 -9.30 -1.83 23.32
C PHE A 11 -10.59 -2.25 22.63
N ARG A 12 -11.53 -1.31 22.53
CA ARG A 12 -12.72 -1.41 21.68
C ARG A 12 -12.44 -0.72 20.34
N ILE A 13 -12.52 -1.47 19.24
CA ILE A 13 -12.50 -0.87 17.90
C ILE A 13 -13.87 -0.23 17.65
N THR A 14 -13.91 1.08 17.43
CA THR A 14 -15.15 1.82 17.16
C THR A 14 -15.37 2.17 15.70
N ARG A 15 -14.33 2.01 14.88
CA ARG A 15 -14.42 2.28 13.44
C ARG A 15 -13.37 1.49 12.66
N HIS A 16 -13.81 0.95 11.53
CA HIS A 16 -12.97 0.41 10.46
C HIS A 16 -13.11 1.33 9.25
N GLN A 17 -12.04 1.99 8.85
CA GLN A 17 -12.01 2.80 7.64
C GLN A 17 -11.12 2.13 6.60
N CYS A 18 -11.76 1.50 5.61
CA CYS A 18 -11.11 0.96 4.43
C CYS A 18 -10.61 2.10 3.52
N LEU A 19 -9.36 1.99 3.08
CA LEU A 19 -8.72 2.94 2.16
C LEU A 19 -8.28 2.26 0.85
N GLN A 20 -8.71 1.01 0.58
CA GLN A 20 -8.38 0.24 -0.62
C GLN A 20 -8.38 1.04 -1.94
N PRO A 21 -9.47 1.74 -2.34
CA PRO A 21 -9.49 2.46 -3.61
C PRO A 21 -8.48 3.62 -3.64
N HIS A 22 -8.19 4.22 -2.49
CA HIS A 22 -7.20 5.30 -2.40
C HIS A 22 -5.79 4.76 -2.57
N TYR A 23 -5.51 3.55 -2.10
CA TYR A 23 -4.17 2.99 -2.16
C TYR A 23 -3.77 2.54 -3.56
N ALA A 24 -4.72 2.02 -4.36
CA ALA A 24 -4.49 1.78 -5.79
C ALA A 24 -4.02 3.06 -6.50
N ARG A 25 -4.74 4.18 -6.30
CA ARG A 25 -4.38 5.49 -6.86
C ARG A 25 -3.01 5.98 -6.37
N THR A 26 -2.70 5.80 -5.09
CA THR A 26 -1.39 6.18 -4.54
C THR A 26 -0.25 5.44 -5.24
N LEU A 27 -0.41 4.12 -5.43
CA LEU A 27 0.60 3.29 -6.08
C LEU A 27 0.77 3.64 -7.57
N ASP A 28 -0.31 4.00 -8.25
CA ASP A 28 -0.24 4.52 -9.63
C ASP A 28 0.60 5.79 -9.70
N CYS A 29 0.31 6.77 -8.83
CA CYS A 29 1.08 8.01 -8.79
C CYS A 29 2.57 7.76 -8.48
N TRP A 30 2.88 6.79 -7.62
CA TRP A 30 4.27 6.43 -7.33
C TRP A 30 4.94 5.75 -8.52
N ALA A 31 4.26 4.84 -9.21
CA ALA A 31 4.77 4.17 -10.40
C ALA A 31 5.04 5.18 -11.52
N ASP A 32 4.07 6.06 -11.81
CA ASP A 32 4.19 7.11 -12.84
C ASP A 32 5.38 8.03 -12.56
N ASN A 33 5.54 8.45 -11.30
CA ASN A 33 6.68 9.28 -10.90
C ASN A 33 8.02 8.54 -11.03
N LEU A 34 8.08 7.25 -10.68
CA LEU A 34 9.30 6.45 -10.82
C LEU A 34 9.66 6.24 -12.30
N VAL A 35 8.67 6.00 -13.16
CA VAL A 35 8.87 5.91 -14.62
C VAL A 35 9.39 7.22 -15.18
N ALA A 36 8.84 8.36 -14.74
CA ALA A 36 9.28 9.68 -15.19
C ALA A 36 10.74 9.99 -14.79
N HIS A 37 11.25 9.37 -13.71
CA HIS A 37 12.62 9.54 -13.22
C HIS A 37 13.48 8.28 -13.42
N LYS A 38 13.17 7.48 -14.45
CA LYS A 38 13.83 6.19 -14.71
C LYS A 38 15.36 6.28 -14.75
N ASP A 39 15.90 7.21 -15.54
CA ASP A 39 17.36 7.30 -15.73
C ASP A 39 18.09 7.69 -14.43
N GLU A 40 17.50 8.60 -13.65
CA GLU A 40 18.00 8.97 -12.32
C GLU A 40 17.93 7.78 -11.36
N ALA A 41 16.79 7.08 -11.31
CA ALA A 41 16.60 5.92 -10.46
C ALA A 41 17.61 4.80 -10.77
N ILE A 42 17.87 4.53 -12.05
CA ILE A 42 18.87 3.56 -12.49
C ILE A 42 20.28 4.01 -12.14
N SER A 43 20.60 5.30 -12.34
CA SER A 43 21.91 5.86 -12.00
C SER A 43 22.21 5.82 -10.51
N LEU A 44 21.19 6.00 -9.65
CA LEU A 44 21.31 5.96 -8.20
C LEU A 44 21.37 4.54 -7.65
N GLN A 45 20.82 3.58 -8.37
CA GLN A 45 20.72 2.18 -7.97
C GLN A 45 21.17 1.27 -9.13
N SER A 46 20.24 0.60 -9.78
CA SER A 46 20.50 -0.25 -10.94
C SER A 46 19.21 -0.52 -11.72
N GLN A 47 19.35 -0.99 -12.96
CA GLN A 47 18.22 -1.46 -13.77
C GLN A 47 17.39 -2.53 -13.03
N GLU A 48 18.06 -3.46 -12.35
CA GLU A 48 17.40 -4.53 -11.58
C GLU A 48 16.52 -3.96 -10.45
N VAL A 49 17.01 -2.96 -9.71
CA VAL A 49 16.24 -2.33 -8.62
C VAL A 49 15.06 -1.57 -9.20
N TYR A 50 15.26 -0.80 -10.28
CA TYR A 50 14.18 -0.08 -10.95
C TYR A 50 13.06 -1.04 -11.40
N ASP A 51 13.41 -2.11 -12.12
CA ASP A 51 12.41 -3.08 -12.62
C ASP A 51 11.67 -3.78 -11.48
N ARG A 52 12.39 -4.09 -10.39
CA ARG A 52 11.78 -4.67 -9.18
C ARG A 52 10.75 -3.73 -8.57
N TYR A 53 11.04 -2.43 -8.47
CA TYR A 53 10.11 -1.45 -7.91
C TYR A 53 8.92 -1.18 -8.85
N ILE A 54 9.13 -1.13 -10.17
CA ILE A 54 8.02 -1.02 -11.13
C ILE A 54 7.08 -2.22 -10.99
N LYS A 55 7.63 -3.45 -10.96
CA LYS A 55 6.84 -4.67 -10.77
C LYS A 55 6.07 -4.65 -9.45
N TYR A 56 6.72 -4.23 -8.36
CA TYR A 56 6.10 -4.13 -7.05
C TYR A 56 4.94 -3.13 -7.03
N LEU A 57 5.19 -1.89 -7.48
CA LEU A 57 4.20 -0.81 -7.43
C LEU A 57 2.97 -1.13 -8.28
N THR A 58 3.18 -1.53 -9.53
CA THR A 58 2.08 -1.86 -10.46
C THR A 58 1.32 -3.11 -10.02
N GLY A 59 2.03 -4.17 -9.62
CA GLY A 59 1.39 -5.39 -9.13
C GLY A 59 0.60 -5.19 -7.84
N CYS A 60 1.09 -4.36 -6.91
CA CYS A 60 0.31 -3.98 -5.74
C CYS A 60 -0.92 -3.15 -6.11
N ALA A 61 -0.81 -2.21 -7.06
CA ALA A 61 -1.94 -1.41 -7.51
C ALA A 61 -3.07 -2.30 -8.03
N ASP A 62 -2.74 -3.30 -8.85
CA ASP A 62 -3.70 -4.29 -9.36
C ASP A 62 -4.31 -5.11 -8.21
N ALA A 63 -3.50 -5.61 -7.28
CA ALA A 63 -4.00 -6.36 -6.13
C ALA A 63 -4.97 -5.54 -5.25
N PHE A 64 -4.77 -4.22 -5.11
CA PHE A 64 -5.72 -3.33 -4.44
C PHE A 64 -6.99 -3.10 -5.28
N ARG A 65 -6.89 -2.97 -6.62
CA ARG A 65 -8.05 -2.81 -7.51
C ARG A 65 -8.93 -4.05 -7.57
N GLU A 66 -8.32 -5.23 -7.58
CA GLU A 66 -9.01 -6.53 -7.61
C GLU A 66 -9.54 -6.94 -6.24
N GLY A 67 -9.22 -6.17 -5.20
CA GLY A 67 -9.73 -6.39 -3.85
C GLY A 67 -9.04 -7.53 -3.09
N TRP A 68 -7.89 -8.01 -3.58
CA TRP A 68 -7.12 -9.06 -2.92
C TRP A 68 -6.43 -8.55 -1.64
N ILE A 69 -6.15 -7.26 -1.57
CA ILE A 69 -5.50 -6.59 -0.44
C ILE A 69 -6.30 -5.35 -0.04
N ASP A 70 -6.32 -5.03 1.25
CA ASP A 70 -6.89 -3.80 1.81
C ASP A 70 -5.91 -3.12 2.76
N VAL A 71 -6.10 -1.82 2.96
CA VAL A 71 -5.46 -0.98 3.96
C VAL A 71 -6.55 -0.36 4.83
N VAL A 72 -6.54 -0.70 6.11
CA VAL A 72 -7.61 -0.30 7.03
C VAL A 72 -7.04 0.50 8.18
N GLN A 73 -7.66 1.65 8.46
CA GLN A 73 -7.47 2.37 9.71
C GLN A 73 -8.50 1.89 10.74
N PHE A 74 -8.01 1.48 11.90
CA PHE A 74 -8.83 1.05 13.03
C PHE A 74 -8.78 2.11 14.12
N THR A 75 -9.94 2.62 14.53
CA THR A 75 -10.03 3.53 15.69
C THR A 75 -10.20 2.68 16.95
N CYS A 76 -9.19 2.68 17.81
CA CYS A 76 -9.18 1.91 19.06
C CYS A 76 -9.41 2.84 20.27
N GLU A 77 -10.53 2.64 20.96
CA GLU A 77 -10.86 3.31 22.22
C GLU A 77 -10.53 2.41 23.41
N LYS A 78 -10.16 3.02 24.55
CA LYS A 78 -9.87 2.33 25.80
C LYS A 78 -11.11 2.30 26.70
#